data_AF-D5RPX0-F1
#
_entry.id   AF-D5RPX0-F1
#
_cell.length_a   1.000
_cell.length_b   1.000
_cell.length_c   1.000
_cell.angle_alpha   90.00
_cell.angle_beta   90.00
_cell.angle_gamma   90.00
#
_symmetry.space_group_name_H-M   'P 1'
#
loop_
_entity.id
_entity.type
_entity.pdbx_description
1 polymer ?
#
loop_
_entity_poly.entity_id
_entity_poly.type
_entity_poly.pdbx_seq_one_letter_code
_entity_poly.pdbx_strand_id
1 'polypeptide(L)'
;MRLSSPGLTPLGREFTFTFDGREIPALPGETVAAALAAQGILALRHTASGAPRGLFCGMGACWDCLVTVEGRAGERACQVKAAPGLDIRSAPPGQPSPLAATVPELEERAPDLLVVGAGPAGLSAAIEAARAGAQVLVLDERDAPGGQYLKPLAAHRAARPDAQHRRG
;
A
#
# COMPACT_ATOMS: atom_id res chain seq x y z
N MET A 1 -1.06 13.33 7.11
CA MET A 1 -2.10 14.11 7.81
C MET A 1 -3.34 13.26 7.97
N ARG A 2 -3.78 13.03 9.22
CA ARG A 2 -5.04 12.33 9.48
C ARG A 2 -6.20 13.28 9.25
N LEU A 3 -7.26 12.80 8.60
CA LEU A 3 -8.47 13.59 8.42
C LEU A 3 -9.24 13.61 9.73
N SER A 4 -9.46 14.81 10.29
CA SER A 4 -10.34 15.01 11.45
C SER A 4 -11.59 15.74 11.00
N SER A 5 -12.74 15.10 11.10
CA SER A 5 -14.05 15.72 10.83
C SER A 5 -15.08 15.16 11.82
N PRO A 6 -16.09 15.93 12.26
CA PRO A 6 -17.11 15.49 13.22
C PRO A 6 -17.87 14.20 12.86
N GLY A 7 -17.79 13.73 11.61
CA GLY A 7 -18.41 12.49 11.14
C GLY A 7 -17.44 11.34 10.84
N LEU A 8 -16.14 11.49 11.15
CA LEU A 8 -15.11 10.48 10.91
C LEU A 8 -14.57 9.96 12.24
N THR A 9 -14.73 8.66 12.48
CA THR A 9 -14.17 7.98 13.66
C THR A 9 -13.14 6.95 13.21
N PRO A 10 -11.95 6.88 13.84
CA PRO A 10 -10.99 5.81 13.59
C PRO A 10 -11.62 4.41 13.80
N LEU A 11 -11.25 3.47 12.94
CA LEU A 11 -11.79 2.10 12.93
C LEU A 11 -11.28 1.21 14.08
N GLY A 12 -10.33 1.67 14.87
CA GLY A 12 -9.83 0.95 16.04
C GLY A 12 -8.84 1.77 16.86
N ARG A 13 -8.24 1.11 17.85
CA ARG A 13 -7.26 1.75 18.75
C ARG A 13 -5.93 1.96 18.04
N GLU A 14 -5.25 3.03 18.42
CA GLU A 14 -3.89 3.32 17.98
C GLU A 14 -2.92 2.22 18.44
N PHE A 15 -1.91 1.97 17.62
CA PHE A 15 -0.77 1.11 17.94
C PHE A 15 0.52 1.78 17.45
N THR A 16 1.67 1.23 17.78
CA THR A 16 2.97 1.76 17.35
C THR A 16 3.75 0.78 16.49
N PHE A 17 4.55 1.34 15.59
CA PHE A 17 5.68 0.67 14.93
C PHE A 17 6.92 1.57 15.08
N THR A 18 8.08 1.14 14.60
CA THR A 18 9.32 1.94 14.68
C THR A 18 9.79 2.39 13.30
N PHE A 19 10.27 3.64 13.22
CA PHE A 19 10.94 4.19 12.04
C PHE A 19 12.29 4.78 12.44
N ASP A 20 13.39 4.21 11.96
CA ASP A 20 14.75 4.58 12.36
C ASP A 20 14.92 4.60 13.90
N GLY A 21 14.32 3.61 14.57
CA GLY A 21 14.34 3.49 16.04
C GLY A 21 13.38 4.42 16.80
N ARG A 22 12.65 5.32 16.12
CA ARG A 22 11.62 6.15 16.74
C ARG A 22 10.26 5.47 16.70
N GLU A 23 9.52 5.48 17.80
CA GLU A 23 8.13 5.03 17.81
C GLU A 23 7.24 5.96 16.98
N ILE A 24 6.46 5.37 16.09
CA ILE A 24 5.50 6.04 15.21
C ILE A 24 4.09 5.53 15.54
N PRO A 25 3.17 6.39 15.98
CA PRO A 25 1.78 6.00 16.18
C PRO A 25 1.08 5.79 14.84
N ALA A 26 0.29 4.73 14.75
CA ALA A 26 -0.47 4.34 13.57
C ALA A 26 -1.90 3.92 13.94
N LEU A 27 -2.84 4.18 13.03
CA LEU A 27 -4.20 3.66 13.12
C LEU A 27 -4.34 2.39 12.27
N PRO A 28 -5.27 1.49 12.62
CA PRO A 28 -5.59 0.32 11.79
C PRO A 28 -5.79 0.72 10.33
N GLY A 29 -5.28 -0.08 9.40
CA GLY A 29 -5.43 0.14 7.95
C GLY A 29 -4.59 1.27 7.33
N GLU A 30 -3.93 2.13 8.13
CA GLU A 30 -2.95 3.09 7.63
C GLU A 30 -1.79 2.36 6.91
N THR A 31 -1.24 3.03 5.90
CA THR A 31 0.07 2.65 5.35
C THR A 31 1.17 3.28 6.17
N VAL A 32 2.38 2.73 6.08
CA VAL A 32 3.58 3.29 6.72
C VAL A 32 3.74 4.77 6.34
N ALA A 33 3.59 5.12 5.05
CA ALA A 33 3.68 6.50 4.61
C ALA A 33 2.56 7.38 5.16
N ALA A 34 1.33 6.87 5.32
CA ALA A 34 0.23 7.63 5.90
C ALA A 34 0.50 7.98 7.36
N ALA A 35 0.99 7.00 8.15
CA ALA A 35 1.35 7.19 9.55
C ALA A 35 2.54 8.17 9.70
N LEU A 36 3.61 7.99 8.91
CA LEU A 36 4.76 8.92 8.91
C LEU A 36 4.35 10.34 8.51
N ALA A 37 3.53 10.49 7.47
CA ALA A 37 3.01 11.79 7.06
C ALA A 37 2.03 12.40 8.08
N ALA A 38 1.41 11.60 8.96
CA ALA A 38 0.64 12.12 10.08
C ALA A 38 1.54 12.73 11.18
N GLN A 39 2.79 12.27 11.27
CA GLN A 39 3.82 12.81 12.16
C GLN A 39 4.67 13.92 11.50
N GLY A 40 4.30 14.38 10.30
CA GLY A 40 5.05 15.40 9.55
C GLY A 40 6.33 14.87 8.87
N ILE A 41 6.55 13.55 8.85
CA ILE A 41 7.71 12.92 8.22
C ILE A 41 7.38 12.62 6.76
N LEU A 42 7.82 13.51 5.86
CA LEU A 42 7.58 13.39 4.42
C LEU A 42 8.81 12.98 3.61
N ALA A 43 10.01 13.28 4.11
CA ALA A 43 11.28 12.81 3.56
C ALA A 43 11.65 11.49 4.25
N LEU A 44 11.72 10.41 3.47
CA LEU A 44 11.96 9.05 3.96
C LEU A 44 13.35 8.53 3.62
N ARG A 45 14.00 9.11 2.60
CA ARG A 45 15.38 8.79 2.19
C ARG A 45 16.01 9.99 1.51
N HIS A 46 17.30 9.89 1.19
CA HIS A 46 18.02 10.89 0.39
C HIS A 46 18.63 10.23 -0.85
N THR A 47 18.80 11.00 -1.93
CA THR A 47 19.57 10.57 -3.11
C THR A 47 21.06 10.59 -2.80
N ALA A 48 21.89 10.07 -3.72
CA ALA A 48 23.35 10.19 -3.63
C ALA A 48 23.83 11.66 -3.55
N SER A 49 23.08 12.59 -4.14
CA SER A 49 23.33 14.03 -4.07
C SER A 49 22.75 14.71 -2.81
N GLY A 50 22.14 13.96 -1.89
CA GLY A 50 21.54 14.49 -0.67
C GLY A 50 20.15 15.11 -0.84
N ALA A 51 19.51 15.00 -2.00
CA ALA A 51 18.15 15.50 -2.18
C ALA A 51 17.12 14.60 -1.47
N PRO A 52 16.16 15.16 -0.71
CA PRO A 52 15.17 14.36 0.01
C PRO A 52 14.19 13.70 -0.96
N ARG A 53 13.79 12.47 -0.65
CA ARG A 53 12.79 11.68 -1.36
C ARG A 53 11.84 11.04 -0.35
N GLY A 54 10.57 10.92 -0.70
CA GLY A 54 9.59 10.34 0.20
C GLY A 54 8.18 10.31 -0.38
N LEU A 55 7.17 10.63 0.43
CA LEU A 55 5.78 10.56 0.00
C LEU A 55 5.48 11.63 -1.06
N PHE A 56 5.31 11.21 -2.31
CA PHE A 56 4.94 12.08 -3.43
C PHE A 56 3.62 11.64 -4.07
N CYS A 57 3.61 10.49 -4.77
CA CYS A 57 2.41 10.05 -5.50
C CYS A 57 1.36 9.39 -4.61
N GLY A 58 1.76 8.74 -3.51
CA GLY A 58 0.86 7.94 -2.67
C GLY A 58 0.23 6.71 -3.35
N MET A 59 0.63 6.39 -4.58
CA MET A 59 0.04 5.33 -5.42
C MET A 59 0.97 4.13 -5.65
N GLY A 60 2.26 4.29 -5.32
CA GLY A 60 3.32 3.32 -5.58
C GLY A 60 4.04 3.48 -6.92
N ALA A 61 3.63 4.43 -7.77
CA ALA A 61 4.18 4.59 -9.11
C ALA A 61 5.52 5.35 -9.18
N CYS A 62 5.80 6.24 -8.21
CA CYS A 62 6.96 7.15 -8.31
C CYS A 62 8.24 6.61 -7.66
N TRP A 63 8.17 5.57 -6.83
CA TRP A 63 9.32 4.98 -6.13
C TRP A 63 10.17 5.96 -5.29
N ASP A 64 9.59 7.07 -4.84
CA ASP A 64 10.31 8.03 -3.98
C ASP A 64 10.20 7.69 -2.49
N CYS A 65 9.13 7.01 -2.07
CA CYS A 65 8.85 6.66 -0.68
C CYS A 65 9.45 5.30 -0.25
N LEU A 66 10.63 4.96 -0.76
CA LEU A 66 11.26 3.67 -0.46
C LEU A 66 11.75 3.61 0.97
N VAL A 67 11.53 2.47 1.61
CA VAL A 67 11.97 2.12 2.96
C VAL A 67 12.44 0.67 2.99
N THR A 68 13.09 0.30 4.08
CA THR A 68 13.38 -1.08 4.46
C THR A 68 12.37 -1.52 5.49
N VAL A 69 11.71 -2.66 5.27
CA VAL A 69 10.72 -3.26 6.19
C VAL A 69 11.27 -4.59 6.66
N GLU A 70 11.57 -4.76 7.94
CA GLU A 70 12.09 -6.04 8.47
C GLU A 70 13.30 -6.57 7.68
N GLY A 71 14.23 -5.67 7.31
CA GLY A 71 15.42 -5.99 6.50
C GLY A 71 15.17 -6.12 4.99
N ARG A 72 13.92 -6.12 4.51
CA ARG A 72 13.58 -6.12 3.09
C ARG A 72 13.58 -4.70 2.53
N ALA A 73 14.60 -4.38 1.73
CA ALA A 73 14.74 -3.07 1.08
C ALA A 73 13.87 -2.91 -0.17
N GLY A 74 13.63 -1.66 -0.54
CA GLY A 74 12.92 -1.31 -1.77
C GLY A 74 11.40 -1.32 -1.63
N GLU A 75 10.89 -1.42 -0.40
CA GLU A 75 9.47 -1.41 -0.12
C GLU A 75 8.89 -0.01 -0.25
N ARG A 76 7.72 0.10 -0.85
CA ARG A 76 7.03 1.37 -1.02
C ARG A 76 6.23 1.67 0.23
N ALA A 77 6.67 2.60 1.07
CA ALA A 77 5.97 2.97 2.31
C ALA A 77 4.48 3.34 2.08
N CYS A 78 4.12 3.83 0.89
CA CYS A 78 2.74 4.14 0.53
C CYS A 78 1.86 2.91 0.20
N GLN A 79 2.44 1.73 0.03
CA GLN A 79 1.75 0.46 -0.18
C GLN A 79 1.85 -0.50 1.01
N VAL A 80 2.90 -0.39 1.83
CA VAL A 80 3.05 -1.23 3.04
C VAL A 80 2.06 -0.82 4.12
N LYS A 81 1.29 -1.79 4.64
CA LYS A 81 0.39 -1.60 5.78
C LYS A 81 1.18 -1.50 7.09
N ALA A 82 0.85 -0.50 7.90
CA ALA A 82 1.38 -0.41 9.25
C ALA A 82 0.80 -1.54 10.10
N ALA A 83 1.65 -2.21 10.88
CA ALA A 83 1.28 -3.24 11.83
C ALA A 83 2.05 -3.04 13.14
N PRO A 84 1.51 -3.50 14.29
CA PRO A 84 2.19 -3.36 15.58
C PRO A 84 3.59 -3.95 15.56
N GLY A 85 4.57 -3.19 16.04
CA GLY A 85 5.93 -3.66 16.24
C GLY A 85 6.83 -3.75 15.00
N LEU A 86 6.37 -3.34 13.80
CA LEU A 86 7.24 -3.31 12.62
C LEU A 86 8.50 -2.44 12.84
N ASP A 87 9.66 -2.92 12.38
CA ASP A 87 10.90 -2.16 12.21
C ASP A 87 11.03 -1.66 10.78
N ILE A 88 10.86 -0.36 10.62
CA ILE A 88 11.01 0.35 9.35
C ILE A 88 12.27 1.21 9.40
N ARG A 89 13.06 1.20 8.33
CA ARG A 89 14.26 2.03 8.22
C ARG A 89 14.29 2.83 6.93
N SER A 90 14.83 4.04 7.00
CA SER A 90 15.09 4.89 5.81
C SER A 90 16.23 4.36 4.95
N ALA A 91 17.23 3.74 5.58
CA ALA A 91 18.41 3.19 4.92
C ALA A 91 18.16 1.77 4.38
N PRO A 92 18.70 1.41 3.20
CA PRO A 92 18.80 0.02 2.78
C PRO A 92 19.69 -0.77 3.75
N PRO A 93 19.54 -2.11 3.85
CA PRO A 93 20.45 -2.93 4.63
C PRO A 93 21.87 -2.80 4.08
N GLY A 94 22.87 -2.88 4.98
CA GLY A 94 24.29 -2.70 4.62
C GLY A 94 24.83 -3.78 3.68
N GLN A 95 24.11 -4.89 3.53
CA GLN A 95 24.40 -5.95 2.57
C GLN A 95 23.09 -6.36 1.88
N PRO A 96 23.11 -6.64 0.56
CA PRO A 96 21.95 -7.22 -0.13
C PRO A 96 21.54 -8.53 0.54
N SER A 97 20.23 -8.80 0.57
CA SER A 97 19.74 -10.13 0.94
C SER A 97 20.32 -11.16 -0.03
N PRO A 98 20.78 -12.32 0.46
CA PRO A 98 21.26 -13.38 -0.42
C PRO A 98 20.12 -13.81 -1.35
N LEU A 99 20.45 -14.11 -2.61
CA LEU A 99 19.49 -14.75 -3.52
C LEU A 99 19.09 -16.09 -2.91
N ALA A 100 17.79 -16.39 -2.93
CA ALA A 100 17.30 -17.69 -2.47
C ALA A 100 17.99 -18.80 -3.28
N ALA A 101 18.63 -19.73 -2.58
CA ALA A 101 19.35 -20.84 -3.21
C ALA A 101 18.40 -21.84 -3.90
N THR A 102 17.13 -21.83 -3.51
CA THR A 102 16.08 -22.71 -4.03
C THR A 102 14.88 -21.89 -4.45
N VAL A 103 14.40 -22.11 -5.67
CA VAL A 103 13.10 -21.62 -6.11
C VAL A 103 12.04 -22.59 -5.58
N PRO A 104 11.02 -22.14 -4.83
CA PRO A 104 9.95 -23.02 -4.38
C PRO A 104 9.21 -23.59 -5.59
N GLU A 105 8.61 -24.77 -5.43
CA GLU A 105 7.70 -25.30 -6.43
C GLU A 105 6.53 -24.32 -6.61
N LEU A 106 6.31 -23.89 -7.85
CA LEU A 106 5.30 -22.90 -8.19
C LEU A 106 4.04 -23.60 -8.66
N GLU A 107 2.91 -23.12 -8.18
CA GLU A 107 1.62 -23.60 -8.63
C GLU A 107 1.33 -23.12 -10.05
N GLU A 108 1.07 -24.05 -10.96
CA GLU A 108 0.67 -23.73 -12.33
C GLU A 108 -0.86 -23.55 -12.42
N ARG A 109 -1.28 -22.49 -13.10
CA ARG A 109 -2.68 -22.14 -13.37
C ARG A 109 -2.81 -21.84 -14.86
N ALA A 110 -3.76 -22.46 -15.52
CA ALA A 110 -4.03 -22.28 -16.95
C ALA A 110 -5.45 -21.74 -17.18
N PRO A 111 -5.71 -20.44 -16.93
CA PRO A 111 -6.99 -19.82 -17.28
C PRO A 111 -7.09 -19.62 -18.80
N ASP A 112 -8.31 -19.50 -19.32
CA ASP A 112 -8.54 -19.07 -20.70
C ASP A 112 -8.10 -17.60 -20.91
N LEU A 113 -8.20 -16.79 -19.85
CA LEU A 113 -7.79 -15.38 -19.85
C LEU A 113 -7.16 -14.97 -18.51
N LEU A 114 -5.95 -14.41 -18.57
CA LEU A 114 -5.31 -13.69 -17.47
C LEU A 114 -5.50 -12.18 -17.64
N VAL A 115 -6.12 -11.54 -16.65
CA VAL A 115 -6.23 -10.08 -16.57
C VAL A 115 -5.23 -9.57 -15.52
N VAL A 116 -4.32 -8.69 -15.93
CA VAL A 116 -3.35 -8.04 -15.03
C VAL A 116 -3.87 -6.65 -14.66
N GLY A 117 -4.19 -6.45 -13.38
CA GLY A 117 -4.73 -5.24 -12.78
C GLY A 117 -6.24 -5.37 -12.48
N ALA A 118 -6.61 -5.30 -11.22
CA ALA A 118 -7.98 -5.30 -10.70
C ALA A 118 -8.54 -3.87 -10.54
N GLY A 119 -8.15 -2.94 -11.42
CA GLY A 119 -8.81 -1.64 -11.57
C GLY A 119 -10.14 -1.73 -12.32
N PRO A 120 -10.87 -0.61 -12.50
CA PRO A 120 -12.15 -0.60 -13.21
C PRO A 120 -12.09 -1.21 -14.61
N ALA A 121 -11.00 -0.97 -15.36
CA ALA A 121 -10.81 -1.52 -16.68
C ALA A 121 -10.63 -3.04 -16.66
N GLY A 122 -9.73 -3.55 -15.81
CA GLY A 122 -9.47 -4.97 -15.71
C GLY A 122 -10.64 -5.75 -15.12
N LEU A 123 -11.32 -5.22 -14.11
CA LEU A 123 -12.54 -5.83 -13.58
C LEU A 123 -13.67 -5.85 -14.63
N SER A 124 -13.86 -4.77 -15.38
CA SER A 124 -14.84 -4.75 -16.48
C SER A 124 -14.51 -5.81 -17.53
N ALA A 125 -13.24 -5.90 -17.96
CA ALA A 125 -12.79 -6.90 -18.92
C ALA A 125 -12.99 -8.33 -18.39
N ALA A 126 -12.65 -8.57 -17.13
CA ALA A 126 -12.80 -9.88 -16.49
C ALA A 126 -14.27 -10.30 -16.36
N ILE A 127 -15.15 -9.37 -15.99
CA ILE A 127 -16.60 -9.62 -15.88
C ILE A 127 -17.20 -9.99 -17.24
N GLU A 128 -16.87 -9.23 -18.29
CA GLU A 128 -17.41 -9.51 -19.62
C GLU A 128 -16.87 -10.82 -20.20
N ALA A 129 -15.59 -11.13 -20.00
CA ALA A 129 -15.01 -12.41 -20.42
C ALA A 129 -15.62 -13.60 -19.65
N ALA A 130 -15.83 -13.46 -18.34
CA ALA A 130 -16.49 -14.49 -17.54
C ALA A 130 -17.96 -14.71 -17.96
N ARG A 131 -18.68 -13.64 -18.32
CA ARG A 131 -20.04 -13.72 -18.89
C ARG A 131 -20.08 -14.46 -20.22
N ALA A 132 -19.00 -14.38 -21.01
CA ALA A 132 -18.84 -15.14 -22.23
C ALA A 132 -18.42 -16.62 -22.00
N GLY A 133 -18.26 -17.05 -20.75
CA GLY A 133 -17.95 -18.42 -20.37
C GLY A 133 -16.46 -18.75 -20.21
N ALA A 134 -15.57 -17.77 -20.31
CA ALA A 134 -14.14 -17.99 -20.12
C ALA A 134 -13.79 -18.21 -18.64
N GLN A 135 -12.82 -19.09 -18.36
CA GLN A 135 -12.15 -19.17 -17.07
C GLN A 135 -11.15 -18.01 -16.94
N VAL A 136 -11.52 -17.00 -16.14
CA VAL A 136 -10.72 -15.79 -15.98
C VAL A 136 -9.96 -15.79 -14.65
N LEU A 137 -8.66 -15.51 -14.70
CA LEU A 137 -7.85 -15.18 -13.53
C LEU A 137 -7.53 -13.68 -13.53
N VAL A 138 -7.77 -13.00 -12.42
CA VAL A 138 -7.40 -11.59 -12.23
C VAL A 138 -6.25 -11.52 -11.24
N LEU A 139 -5.15 -10.86 -11.62
CA LEU A 139 -3.98 -10.66 -10.78
C LEU A 139 -3.75 -9.16 -10.56
N ASP A 140 -3.60 -8.72 -9.31
CA ASP A 140 -3.28 -7.34 -8.96
C ASP A 140 -2.16 -7.31 -7.90
N GLU A 141 -1.37 -6.23 -7.88
CA GLU A 141 -0.31 -6.03 -6.90
C GLU A 141 -0.84 -5.65 -5.50
N ARG A 142 -2.10 -5.20 -5.41
CA ARG A 142 -2.74 -4.72 -4.18
C ARG A 142 -3.59 -5.82 -3.55
N ASP A 143 -3.71 -5.76 -2.22
CA ASP A 143 -4.52 -6.71 -1.43
C ASP A 143 -6.02 -6.67 -1.74
N ALA A 144 -6.51 -5.61 -2.39
CA ALA A 144 -7.93 -5.43 -2.68
C ALA A 144 -8.16 -4.87 -4.10
N PRO A 145 -9.24 -5.31 -4.79
CA PRO A 145 -9.63 -4.79 -6.10
C PRO A 145 -10.16 -3.35 -6.00
N GLY A 146 -10.27 -2.69 -7.16
CA GLY A 146 -10.75 -1.31 -7.31
C GLY A 146 -9.70 -0.36 -7.87
N GLY A 147 -8.43 -0.78 -7.97
CA GLY A 147 -7.35 0.02 -8.53
C GLY A 147 -7.22 1.39 -7.84
N GLN A 148 -7.21 2.47 -8.61
CA GLN A 148 -7.20 3.84 -8.07
C GLN A 148 -8.59 4.40 -7.75
N TYR A 149 -9.66 3.67 -8.11
CA TYR A 149 -11.04 4.12 -7.87
C TYR A 149 -11.36 4.13 -6.38
N LEU A 150 -10.87 3.12 -5.66
CA LEU A 150 -10.86 3.06 -4.21
C LEU A 150 -9.47 3.43 -3.71
N LYS A 151 -9.24 4.72 -3.44
CA LYS A 151 -8.13 5.11 -2.57
C LYS A 151 -8.50 4.62 -1.17
N PRO A 152 -7.73 3.74 -0.52
CA PRO A 152 -8.05 3.33 0.84
C PRO A 152 -8.12 4.61 1.68
N LEU A 153 -9.30 4.92 2.20
CA LEU A 153 -9.40 5.88 3.27
C LEU A 153 -8.50 5.33 4.39
N ALA A 154 -7.72 6.20 5.05
CA ALA A 154 -7.28 5.89 6.41
C ALA A 154 -8.53 5.40 7.16
N ALA A 155 -8.41 4.31 7.92
CA ALA A 155 -9.54 3.51 8.32
C ALA A 155 -10.53 4.32 9.19
N HIS A 156 -11.45 5.01 8.52
CA HIS A 156 -12.40 5.92 9.08
C HIS A 156 -13.77 5.45 8.63
N ARG A 157 -14.70 5.32 9.57
CA ARG A 157 -16.12 5.21 9.24
C ARG A 157 -16.67 6.60 9.05
N ALA A 158 -17.33 6.83 7.93
CA ALA A 158 -18.18 7.99 7.74
C ALA A 158 -19.59 7.62 8.18
N ALA A 159 -20.21 8.44 9.04
CA ALA A 159 -21.60 8.23 9.47
C ALA A 159 -22.61 8.33 8.31
N ARG A 160 -22.23 8.99 7.20
CA ARG A 160 -23.02 9.12 5.97
C ARG A 160 -22.07 9.15 4.76
N PRO A 161 -22.47 8.64 3.57
CA PRO A 161 -21.67 8.75 2.35
C PRO A 161 -21.47 10.24 2.01
N ASP A 162 -20.27 10.60 1.54
CA ASP A 162 -19.99 11.96 1.12
C ASP A 162 -20.73 12.33 -0.18
N ALA A 163 -20.63 13.60 -0.59
CA ALA A 163 -21.33 14.08 -1.77
C ALA A 163 -20.86 13.41 -3.08
N GLN A 164 -19.62 12.94 -3.14
CA GLN A 164 -19.08 12.21 -4.29
C GLN A 164 -19.67 10.80 -4.35
N HIS A 165 -19.66 10.09 -3.23
CA HIS A 165 -20.24 8.75 -3.09
C HIS A 165 -21.75 8.70 -3.39
N ARG A 166 -22.48 9.79 -3.10
CA ARG A 166 -23.92 9.90 -3.40
C ARG A 166 -24.22 10.18 -4.87
N ARG A 167 -23.26 10.67 -5.65
CA ARG A 167 -23.46 11.11 -7.04
C ARG A 167 -23.03 10.09 -8.09
N GLY A 168 -22.39 8.99 -7.67
CA GLY A 168 -21.81 7.99 -8.57
C GLY A 168 -20.41 8.40 -9.00
#